data_AF-A0A660SFX2-F1
#
_entry.id   AF-A0A660SFX2-F1
#
_cell.length_a   1.000
_cell.length_b   1.000
_cell.length_c   1.000
_cell.angle_alpha   90.00
_cell.angle_beta   90.00
_cell.angle_gamma   90.00
#
_symmetry.space_group_name_H-M   'P 1'
#
loop_
_entity.id
_entity.type
_entity.pdbx_description
1 polymer ?
#
loop_
_entity_poly.entity_id
_entity_poly.type
_entity_poly.pdbx_seq_one_letter_code
_entity_poly.pdbx_strand_id
1 'polypeptide(L)' 'AVVLGLARALEKYKPELRPILKSAGHLTRDPREKERMKYGLAKRRKRFQFSKR' A
#
# COMPACT_ATOMS: atom_id res chain seq x y z
N ALA A 1 -5.42 0.78 -7.75
CA ALA A 1 -5.10 1.92 -8.64
C ALA A 1 -6.37 2.63 -9.15
N VAL A 2 -7.32 1.90 -9.75
CA VAL A 2 -8.57 2.47 -10.32
C VAL A 2 -9.39 3.27 -9.30
N VAL A 3 -9.58 2.75 -8.08
CA VAL A 3 -10.35 3.42 -7.01
C VAL A 3 -9.79 4.80 -6.64
N LEU A 4 -8.46 4.91 -6.49
CA LEU A 4 -7.81 6.19 -6.18
C LEU A 4 -7.95 7.21 -7.33
N GLY A 5 -7.94 6.73 -8.58
CA GLY A 5 -8.17 7.57 -9.76
C GLY A 5 -9.58 8.14 -9.79
N LEU A 6 -10.59 7.29 -9.54
CA LEU A 6 -11.99 7.71 -9.46
C LEU A 6 -12.24 8.68 -8.30
N ALA A 7 -11.66 8.43 -7.12
CA ALA A 7 -11.79 9.31 -5.97
C ALA A 7 -11.24 10.73 -6.26
N ARG A 8 -10.09 10.82 -6.95
CA ARG A 8 -9.51 12.10 -7.39
C ARG A 8 -10.33 12.80 -8.47
N ALA A 9 -10.97 12.04 -9.37
CA ALA A 9 -11.87 12.60 -10.37
C ALA A 9 -13.13 13.19 -9.73
N LEU A 10 -13.74 12.47 -8.78
CA LEU A 10 -14.91 12.92 -8.03
C LEU A 10 -14.61 14.15 -7.16
N GLU A 11 -13.42 14.20 -6.54
CA GLU A 11 -12.96 15.36 -5.78
C GLU A 11 -12.88 16.63 -6.64
N LYS A 12 -12.44 16.51 -7.90
CA LYS A 12 -12.41 17.65 -8.86
C LYS A 12 -13.79 18.04 -9.37
N TYR A 13 -14.69 17.08 -9.53
CA TYR A 13 -16.05 17.33 -10.00
C TYR A 13 -16.91 18.03 -8.94
N LYS A 14 -16.80 17.58 -7.68
CA LYS A 14 -17.54 18.18 -6.55
C LYS A 14 -16.68 18.22 -5.28
N PRO A 15 -16.13 19.40 -4.91
CA PRO A 15 -15.20 19.51 -3.78
C PRO A 15 -15.85 19.20 -2.42
N GLU A 16 -17.17 19.33 -2.30
CA GLU A 16 -17.94 18.99 -1.10
C GLU A 16 -17.89 17.50 -0.73
N LEU A 17 -17.55 16.62 -1.68
CA LEU A 17 -17.45 15.18 -1.43
C LEU A 17 -16.14 14.78 -0.74
N ARG A 18 -15.16 15.68 -0.68
CA ARG A 18 -13.85 15.43 -0.04
C ARG A 18 -13.94 14.90 1.41
N PRO A 19 -14.73 15.48 2.34
CA PRO A 19 -14.85 14.96 3.71
C PRO A 19 -15.37 13.52 3.74
N ILE A 20 -16.35 13.18 2.89
CA ILE A 20 -16.95 11.85 2.79
C ILE A 20 -15.95 10.84 2.21
N LEU A 21 -15.25 11.22 1.14
CA LEU A 21 -14.23 10.36 0.51
C LEU A 21 -13.02 10.14 1.43
N LYS A 22 -12.68 11.14 2.25
CA LYS A 22 -11.61 11.04 3.24
C LYS A 22 -11.99 10.14 4.41
N SER A 23 -13.21 10.27 4.95
CA SER A 23 -13.68 9.40 6.02
C SER A 23 -13.81 7.94 5.56
N ALA A 24 -14.22 7.72 4.31
CA ALA A 24 -14.27 6.40 3.68
C ALA A 24 -12.89 5.83 3.28
N GLY A 25 -11.80 6.60 3.41
CA GLY A 25 -10.44 6.14 3.14
C GLY A 25 -10.05 6.00 1.66
N HIS A 26 -10.87 6.52 0.74
CA HIS A 26 -10.63 6.40 -0.71
C HIS A 26 -9.56 7.34 -1.27
N LEU A 27 -9.19 8.38 -0.52
CA LEU A 27 -8.17 9.35 -0.92
C LEU A 27 -6.73 8.92 -0.55
N THR A 28 -6.57 7.91 0.32
CA THR A 28 -5.26 7.43 0.75
C THR A 28 -4.68 6.44 -0.25
N ARG A 29 -3.43 6.66 -0.68
CA ARG A 29 -2.69 5.68 -1.49
C ARG A 29 -2.17 4.57 -0.58
N ASP A 30 -2.33 3.31 -0.98
CA ASP A 30 -1.64 2.19 -0.33
C ASP A 30 -0.14 2.24 -0.65
N PRO A 31 0.76 2.46 0.34
CA PRO A 31 2.20 2.52 0.12
C PRO A 31 2.86 1.13 0.12
N ARG A 32 2.11 0.04 0.37
CA ARG A 32 2.69 -1.30 0.50
C ARG A 32 3.39 -1.72 -0.79
N GLU A 33 4.68 -2.01 -0.65
CA GLU A 33 5.52 -2.51 -1.73
C GLU A 33 6.15 -3.84 -1.33
N LYS A 34 6.40 -4.70 -2.33
CA LYS A 34 7.09 -5.97 -2.14
C LYS A 34 8.55 -5.68 -1.78
N GLU A 35 8.95 -6.02 -0.57
CA GLU A 35 10.36 -5.84 -0.17
C GLU A 35 11.29 -6.66 -1.09
N ARG A 36 12.53 -6.21 -1.26
CA ARG A 36 13.54 -6.96 -2.02
C ARG A 36 14.05 -8.18 -1.24
N MET A 37 14.58 -9.16 -1.97
CA MET A 37 15.33 -10.27 -1.36
C MET A 37 16.69 -9.77 -0.86
N LYS A 38 17.02 -10.06 0.41
CA LYS A 38 18.33 -9.73 1.00
C LYS A 38 19.25 -10.94 0.87
N TYR A 39 20.56 -10.70 0.74
CA TYR A 39 21.55 -11.78 0.65
C TYR A 39 21.52 -12.66 1.91
N GLY A 40 21.81 -13.95 1.74
CA GLY A 40 21.79 -14.94 2.83
C GLY A 40 20.39 -15.33 3.35
N LEU A 41 19.31 -14.81 2.76
CA LEU A 41 17.94 -15.20 3.08
C LEU A 41 17.33 -16.03 1.95
N ALA A 42 16.44 -16.97 2.30
CA ALA A 42 15.69 -17.77 1.34
C ALA A 42 14.54 -16.99 0.67
N LYS A 43 14.04 -15.93 1.32
CA LYS A 43 13.04 -14.97 0.79
C LYS A 43 13.32 -13.57 1.36
N ARG A 44 12.39 -12.62 1.18
CA ARG A 44 12.48 -11.25 1.74
C ARG A 44 12.89 -11.20 3.22
N ARG A 45 12.36 -12.12 4.04
CA ARG A 45 12.63 -12.25 5.48
C ARG A 45 13.00 -13.66 5.97
N LYS A 46 12.66 -14.70 5.19
CA LYS A 46 12.82 -16.11 5.60
C LYS A 46 14.31 -16.48 5.67
N ARG A 47 14.77 -16.93 6.84
CA ARG A 47 16.12 -17.47 7.06
C ARG A 47 16.15 -18.97 6.83
N PHE A 48 17.33 -19.49 6.56
CA PHE A 48 17.61 -20.93 6.66
C PHE A 48 17.64 -21.36 8.13
N GLN A 49 17.45 -22.66 8.40
CA GLN A 49 17.53 -23.20 9.75
C GLN A 49 18.95 -23.05 10.29
N PHE A 50 19.09 -22.52 11.51
CA PHE A 50 20.36 -22.42 12.21
C PHE A 50 20.60 -23.69 13.02
N SER A 51 21.77 -24.32 12.88
CA SER A 51 22.23 -25.39 13.76
C SER A 51 23.28 -24.84 14.72
N LYS A 52 22.99 -24.93 16.03
CA LYS A 52 23.95 -24.62 17.09
C LYS A 52 24.84 -25.86 17.31
N ARG A 53 26.13 -25.64 17.55
CA ARG A 53 27.08 -26.67 18.00
C ARG A 53 27.24 -26.61 19.51
#